data_AF-A0A948XTG4-F1
#
_entry.id   AF-A0A948XTG4-F1
#
_cell.length_a   1.000
_cell.length_b   1.000
_cell.length_c   1.000
_cell.angle_alpha   90.00
_cell.angle_beta   90.00
_cell.angle_gamma   90.00
#
_symmetry.space_group_name_H-M   'P 1'
#
loop_
_entity.id
_entity.type
_entity.pdbx_description
1 polymer ?
#
loop_
_entity_poly.entity_id
_entity_poly.type
_entity_poly.pdbx_seq_one_letter_code
_entity_poly.pdbx_strand_id
1 'polypeptide(L)'
;MTSFELFLVLAGLLVGSAIDASADRFAHEESWVTGRSRCRACDRPLAWYELIPLISWVAARGRCRTCKSPIGWSVPVTELAGAGVAVAAVFWAPPDTLTLTALLGWLLLALATIDLRTYLLPDALNAAVLALGAVMVALTRPAAWPIHVAGAVIGYGLLWIVEFAYRRLRGRDGLGRGDAKLLGALGIWVGATGIAPVLLLASLTGILAALSASVRRSAPLSATSAIAFGPWIALGGFAVWLAQSAGAPF
;
A
#
# COMPACT_ATOMS: atom_id res chain seq x y z
N MET A 1 1.37 16.99 -19.96
CA MET A 1 1.85 15.65 -19.56
C MET A 1 2.99 15.28 -20.49
N THR A 2 4.21 15.11 -19.98
CA THR A 2 5.37 14.70 -20.78
C THR A 2 5.26 13.23 -21.20
N SER A 3 6.05 12.80 -22.20
CA SER A 3 6.10 11.39 -22.60
C SER A 3 6.51 10.47 -21.45
N PHE A 4 7.37 10.96 -20.56
CA PHE A 4 7.79 10.23 -19.36
C PHE A 4 6.66 10.08 -18.33
N GLU A 5 5.89 11.14 -18.07
CA GLU A 5 4.72 11.07 -17.18
C GLU A 5 3.65 10.11 -17.71
N LEU A 6 3.38 10.15 -19.02
CA LEU A 6 2.46 9.19 -19.65
C LEU A 6 2.96 7.76 -19.50
N PHE A 7 4.26 7.53 -19.70
CA PHE A 7 4.88 6.24 -19.46
C PHE A 7 4.68 5.75 -18.02
N LEU A 8 4.88 6.62 -17.01
CA LEU A 8 4.64 6.26 -15.61
C LEU A 8 3.19 5.85 -15.34
N VAL A 9 2.21 6.57 -15.90
CA VAL A 9 0.79 6.24 -15.72
C VAL A 9 0.45 4.88 -16.35
N LEU A 10 0.95 4.61 -17.56
CA LEU A 10 0.76 3.32 -18.23
C LEU A 10 1.48 2.19 -17.49
N ALA A 11 2.69 2.44 -16.99
CA ALA A 11 3.40 1.51 -16.13
C ALA A 11 2.62 1.23 -14.84
N GLY A 12 1.91 2.22 -14.29
CA GLY A 12 1.06 2.06 -13.11
C GLY A 12 -0.03 1.00 -13.28
N LEU A 13 -0.63 0.88 -14.47
CA LEU A 13 -1.59 -0.20 -14.77
C LEU A 13 -0.91 -1.58 -14.68
N LEU A 14 0.28 -1.72 -15.28
CA LEU A 14 1.05 -2.97 -15.27
C LEU A 14 1.52 -3.34 -13.86
N VAL A 15 2.01 -2.36 -13.11
CA VAL A 15 2.45 -2.52 -11.72
C VAL A 15 1.27 -2.90 -10.83
N GLY A 16 0.11 -2.28 -11.01
CA GLY A 16 -1.12 -2.66 -10.30
C GLY A 16 -1.52 -4.11 -10.54
N SER A 17 -1.48 -4.57 -11.80
CA SER A 17 -1.72 -5.97 -12.16
C SER A 17 -0.72 -6.93 -11.49
N ALA A 18 0.57 -6.55 -11.50
CA ALA A 18 1.63 -7.32 -10.85
C ALA A 18 1.47 -7.37 -9.32
N ILE A 19 1.01 -6.28 -8.71
CA ILE A 19 0.70 -6.20 -7.27
C ILE A 19 -0.42 -7.18 -6.92
N ASP A 20 -1.52 -7.20 -7.68
CA ASP A 20 -2.63 -8.13 -7.41
C ASP A 20 -2.17 -9.58 -7.47
N ALA A 21 -1.43 -9.93 -8.52
CA ALA A 21 -0.88 -11.27 -8.72
C ALA A 21 0.12 -11.65 -7.62
N SER A 22 0.92 -10.70 -7.12
CA SER A 22 1.88 -10.95 -6.04
C SER A 22 1.19 -11.11 -4.69
N ALA A 23 0.15 -10.30 -4.42
CA ALA A 23 -0.65 -10.40 -3.21
C ALA A 23 -1.48 -11.69 -3.18
N ASP A 24 -1.99 -12.12 -4.33
CA ASP A 24 -2.68 -13.40 -4.49
C ASP A 24 -1.75 -14.59 -4.19
N ARG A 25 -0.53 -14.59 -4.74
CA ARG A 25 0.48 -15.61 -4.45
C ARG A 25 0.88 -15.62 -2.97
N PHE A 26 1.10 -14.44 -2.38
CA PHE A 26 1.45 -14.31 -0.97
C PHE A 26 0.36 -14.91 -0.06
N ALA A 27 -0.91 -14.67 -0.37
CA ALA A 27 -2.05 -15.20 0.38
C ALA A 27 -2.17 -16.74 0.31
N HIS A 28 -1.52 -17.38 -0.66
CA HIS A 28 -1.48 -18.84 -0.82
C HIS A 28 -0.10 -19.42 -0.45
N GLU A 29 0.72 -18.67 0.29
CA GLU A 29 2.06 -19.09 0.74
C GLU A 29 3.01 -19.44 -0.43
N GLU A 30 2.73 -18.92 -1.62
CA GLU A 30 3.59 -19.03 -2.79
C GLU A 30 4.62 -17.89 -2.79
N SER A 31 5.68 -18.04 -3.59
CA SER A 31 6.62 -16.93 -3.81
C SER A 31 5.90 -15.74 -4.45
N TRP A 32 5.81 -14.65 -3.68
CA TRP A 32 5.18 -13.40 -4.11
C TRP A 32 6.02 -12.65 -5.16
N VAL A 33 7.31 -12.98 -5.29
CA VAL A 33 8.20 -12.40 -6.32
C VAL A 33 8.19 -13.28 -7.56
N THR A 34 8.48 -14.58 -7.42
CA THR A 34 8.69 -15.49 -8.56
C THR A 34 7.46 -16.36 -8.85
N GLY A 35 7.02 -16.41 -10.09
CA GLY A 35 5.88 -17.24 -10.48
C GLY A 35 5.18 -16.74 -11.73
N ARG A 36 4.41 -17.63 -12.37
CA ARG A 36 3.56 -17.28 -13.52
C ARG A 36 2.14 -17.05 -13.04
N SER A 37 1.47 -16.03 -13.59
CA SER A 37 0.04 -15.84 -13.39
C SER A 37 -0.72 -17.05 -13.92
N ARG A 38 -1.64 -17.59 -13.12
CA ARG A 38 -2.41 -18.80 -13.42
C ARG A 38 -3.85 -18.64 -12.96
N CYS A 39 -4.76 -19.40 -13.57
CA CYS A 39 -6.13 -19.46 -13.08
C CYS A 39 -6.22 -20.32 -11.82
N ARG A 40 -6.72 -19.78 -10.71
CA ARG A 40 -6.85 -20.53 -9.44
C ARG A 40 -7.82 -21.72 -9.48
N ALA A 41 -8.73 -21.78 -10.46
CA ALA A 41 -9.72 -22.85 -10.56
C ALA A 41 -9.30 -24.03 -11.46
N CYS A 42 -8.53 -23.78 -12.53
CA CYS A 42 -8.09 -24.85 -13.44
C CYS A 42 -6.57 -24.95 -13.59
N ASP A 43 -5.82 -24.18 -12.80
CA ASP A 43 -4.35 -24.11 -12.73
C ASP A 43 -3.61 -23.79 -14.04
N ARG A 44 -4.35 -23.50 -15.12
CA ARG A 44 -3.73 -23.16 -16.40
C ARG A 44 -2.88 -21.88 -16.27
N PRO A 45 -1.69 -21.83 -16.89
CA PRO A 45 -0.94 -20.58 -17.00
C PRO A 45 -1.68 -19.60 -17.92
N LEU A 46 -1.66 -18.31 -17.56
CA LEU A 46 -2.22 -17.24 -18.37
C LEU A 46 -1.22 -16.83 -19.47
N ALA A 47 -1.73 -16.55 -20.67
CA ALA A 47 -0.95 -16.00 -21.76
C ALA A 47 -0.71 -14.50 -21.56
N TRP A 48 0.32 -13.95 -22.20
CA TRP A 48 0.70 -12.54 -22.04
C TRP A 48 -0.44 -11.56 -22.38
N TYR A 49 -1.29 -11.86 -23.37
CA TYR A 49 -2.42 -11.01 -23.74
C TYR A 49 -3.58 -11.06 -22.73
N GLU A 50 -3.61 -12.09 -21.86
CA GLU A 50 -4.56 -12.17 -20.74
C GLU A 50 -4.08 -11.33 -19.54
N LEU A 51 -2.86 -10.77 -19.62
CA LEU A 51 -2.26 -9.91 -18.61
C LEU A 51 -2.26 -8.44 -19.04
N ILE A 52 -2.88 -8.10 -20.18
CA ILE A 52 -3.02 -6.70 -20.62
C ILE A 52 -4.01 -6.01 -19.66
N PRO A 53 -3.58 -5.01 -18.87
CA PRO A 53 -4.41 -4.41 -17.84
C PRO A 53 -5.72 -3.87 -18.38
N LEU A 54 -6.80 -4.07 -17.62
CA LEU A 54 -8.20 -3.68 -17.90
C LEU A 54 -8.83 -4.39 -19.12
N ILE A 55 -8.12 -4.39 -20.24
CA ILE A 55 -8.57 -4.93 -21.52
C ILE A 55 -8.79 -6.44 -21.40
N SER A 56 -7.86 -7.17 -20.78
CA SER A 56 -8.00 -8.62 -20.66
C SER A 56 -9.20 -9.02 -19.80
N TRP A 57 -9.43 -8.31 -18.69
CA TRP A 57 -10.55 -8.55 -17.79
C TRP A 57 -11.89 -8.25 -18.47
N VAL A 58 -11.99 -7.11 -19.17
CA VAL A 58 -13.21 -6.72 -19.91
C VAL A 58 -13.48 -7.68 -21.06
N ALA A 59 -12.48 -8.01 -21.88
CA ALA A 59 -12.62 -8.94 -23.00
C ALA A 59 -13.03 -10.34 -22.53
N ALA A 60 -12.53 -10.77 -21.37
CA ALA A 60 -12.88 -12.04 -20.74
C ALA A 60 -14.21 -11.98 -19.95
N ARG A 61 -14.85 -10.80 -19.87
CA ARG A 61 -16.07 -10.51 -19.08
C ARG A 61 -15.93 -10.95 -17.62
N GLY A 62 -14.74 -10.73 -17.05
CA GLY A 62 -14.40 -11.13 -15.69
C GLY A 62 -14.45 -12.65 -15.46
N ARG A 63 -14.16 -13.48 -16.47
CA ARG A 63 -14.15 -14.95 -16.36
C ARG A 63 -12.94 -15.58 -17.03
N CYS A 64 -12.45 -16.68 -16.49
CA CYS A 64 -11.37 -17.45 -17.12
C CYS A 64 -11.79 -17.93 -18.51
N ARG A 65 -10.90 -17.80 -19.51
CA ARG A 65 -11.20 -18.19 -20.90
C ARG A 65 -11.51 -19.68 -21.06
N THR A 66 -10.88 -20.54 -20.25
CA THR A 66 -11.01 -22.00 -20.32
C THR A 66 -12.13 -22.52 -19.42
N CYS A 67 -11.99 -22.41 -18.10
CA CYS A 67 -12.94 -23.01 -17.14
C CYS A 67 -14.12 -22.11 -16.76
N LYS A 68 -14.17 -20.86 -17.26
CA LYS A 68 -15.23 -19.87 -17.01
C LYS A 68 -15.42 -19.45 -15.54
N SER A 69 -14.52 -19.86 -14.63
CA SER A 69 -14.52 -19.38 -13.24
C SER A 69 -14.41 -17.85 -13.20
N PRO A 70 -15.07 -17.17 -12.25
CA PRO A 70 -14.99 -15.72 -12.14
C PRO A 70 -13.55 -15.25 -11.83
N ILE A 71 -13.16 -14.13 -12.43
CA ILE A 71 -11.95 -13.36 -12.11
C ILE A 71 -12.40 -12.20 -11.23
N GLY A 72 -11.88 -12.12 -10.01
CA GLY A 72 -12.28 -11.11 -9.03
C GLY A 72 -12.09 -9.67 -9.51
N TRP A 73 -12.85 -8.75 -8.93
CA TRP A 73 -12.71 -7.31 -9.16
C TRP A 73 -11.40 -6.73 -8.59
N SER A 74 -10.66 -7.48 -7.78
CA SER A 74 -9.37 -7.04 -7.25
C SER A 74 -8.39 -6.65 -8.36
N VAL A 75 -8.40 -7.38 -9.49
CA VAL A 75 -7.52 -7.14 -10.64
C VAL A 75 -7.75 -5.75 -11.25
N PRO A 76 -8.92 -5.41 -11.83
CA PRO A 76 -9.11 -4.08 -12.40
C PRO A 76 -9.02 -2.94 -11.37
N VAL A 77 -9.38 -3.20 -10.11
CA VAL A 77 -9.27 -2.19 -9.05
C VAL A 77 -7.81 -1.85 -8.74
N THR A 78 -6.95 -2.85 -8.59
CA THR A 78 -5.52 -2.64 -8.29
C THR A 78 -4.77 -2.07 -9.49
N GLU A 79 -5.14 -2.43 -10.73
CA GLU A 79 -4.64 -1.82 -11.96
C GLU A 79 -4.94 -0.32 -12.00
N LEU A 80 -6.22 0.07 -11.78
CA LEU A 80 -6.61 1.47 -11.71
C LEU A 80 -5.96 2.20 -10.54
N ALA A 81 -5.82 1.56 -9.38
CA ALA A 81 -5.13 2.14 -8.23
C ALA A 81 -3.64 2.40 -8.53
N GLY A 82 -2.97 1.47 -9.22
CA GLY A 82 -1.58 1.64 -9.64
C GLY A 82 -1.38 2.80 -10.60
N ALA A 83 -2.30 2.97 -11.57
CA ALA A 83 -2.33 4.15 -12.43
C ALA A 83 -2.65 5.44 -11.65
N GLY A 84 -3.62 5.38 -10.72
CA GLY A 84 -4.01 6.49 -9.86
C GLY A 84 -2.87 7.01 -8.98
N VAL A 85 -2.05 6.09 -8.44
CA VAL A 85 -0.81 6.44 -7.72
C VAL A 85 0.15 7.22 -8.62
N ALA A 86 0.37 6.75 -9.85
CA ALA A 86 1.27 7.41 -10.79
C ALA A 86 0.73 8.80 -11.19
N VAL A 87 -0.59 8.91 -11.45
CA VAL A 87 -1.25 10.18 -11.69
C VAL A 87 -1.04 11.12 -10.50
N ALA A 88 -1.25 10.65 -9.28
CA ALA A 88 -1.05 11.48 -8.09
C ALA A 88 0.41 11.96 -7.96
N ALA A 89 1.39 11.09 -8.21
CA ALA A 89 2.78 11.50 -8.24
C ALA A 89 3.03 12.59 -9.31
N VAL A 90 2.49 12.44 -10.51
CA VAL A 90 2.65 13.43 -11.61
C VAL A 90 2.09 14.82 -11.25
N PHE A 91 0.97 14.88 -10.51
CA PHE A 91 0.34 16.16 -10.17
C PHE A 91 0.91 16.85 -8.92
N TRP A 92 1.41 16.08 -7.94
CA TRP A 92 1.77 16.63 -6.61
C TRP A 92 3.23 16.41 -6.21
N ALA A 93 4.00 15.57 -6.91
CA ALA A 93 5.42 15.39 -6.62
C ALA A 93 6.28 16.40 -7.42
N PRO A 94 7.28 17.03 -6.78
CA PRO A 94 8.33 17.75 -7.46
C PRO A 94 9.06 16.88 -8.51
N PRO A 95 9.56 17.45 -9.62
CA PRO A 95 10.19 16.69 -10.69
C PRO A 95 11.38 15.81 -10.26
N ASP A 96 12.16 16.26 -9.28
CA ASP A 96 13.32 15.56 -8.73
C ASP A 96 12.94 14.34 -7.86
N THR A 97 11.73 14.32 -7.29
CA THR A 97 11.21 13.22 -6.46
C THR A 97 10.10 12.41 -7.13
N LEU A 98 9.70 12.75 -8.35
CA LEU A 98 8.57 12.14 -9.07
C LEU A 98 8.66 10.61 -9.11
N THR A 99 9.79 10.08 -9.58
CA THR A 99 10.00 8.62 -9.70
C THR A 99 10.00 7.94 -8.33
N LEU A 100 10.64 8.54 -7.33
CA LEU A 100 10.68 8.02 -5.97
C LEU A 100 9.28 8.00 -5.33
N THR A 101 8.47 9.03 -5.60
CA THR A 101 7.09 9.13 -5.12
C THR A 101 6.19 8.09 -5.77
N ALA A 102 6.30 7.86 -7.08
CA ALA A 102 5.56 6.80 -7.76
C ALA A 102 5.92 5.40 -7.20
N LEU A 103 7.22 5.14 -7.02
CA LEU A 103 7.72 3.90 -6.42
C LEU A 103 7.23 3.71 -4.97
N LEU A 104 7.26 4.75 -4.15
CA LEU A 104 6.67 4.73 -2.81
C LEU A 104 5.20 4.32 -2.87
N GLY A 105 4.39 5.02 -3.67
CA GLY A 105 2.96 4.75 -3.76
C GLY A 105 2.66 3.32 -4.24
N TRP A 106 3.44 2.77 -5.17
CA TRP A 106 3.28 1.38 -5.61
C TRP A 106 3.69 0.37 -4.53
N LEU A 107 4.75 0.63 -3.76
CA LEU A 107 5.11 -0.21 -2.61
C LEU A 107 4.01 -0.18 -1.52
N LEU A 108 3.47 1.01 -1.25
CA LEU A 108 2.36 1.18 -0.31
C LEU A 108 1.08 0.49 -0.79
N LEU A 109 0.78 0.57 -2.08
CA LEU A 109 -0.33 -0.16 -2.69
C LEU A 109 -0.13 -1.68 -2.58
N ALA A 110 1.10 -2.18 -2.76
CA ALA A 110 1.42 -3.59 -2.57
C ALA A 110 1.20 -4.04 -1.13
N LEU A 111 1.74 -3.29 -0.17
CA LEU A 111 1.54 -3.54 1.26
C LEU A 111 0.06 -3.52 1.65
N ALA A 112 -0.69 -2.52 1.20
CA ALA A 112 -2.13 -2.42 1.45
C ALA A 112 -2.90 -3.61 0.84
N THR A 113 -2.58 -4.00 -0.39
CA THR A 113 -3.26 -5.12 -1.07
C THR A 113 -2.98 -6.46 -0.38
N ILE A 114 -1.76 -6.66 0.11
CA ILE A 114 -1.37 -7.87 0.87
C ILE A 114 -2.06 -7.88 2.24
N ASP A 115 -2.07 -6.75 2.96
CA ASP A 115 -2.67 -6.65 4.29
C ASP A 115 -4.19 -6.88 4.24
N LEU A 116 -4.89 -6.34 3.24
CA LEU A 116 -6.33 -6.58 3.05
C LEU A 116 -6.68 -8.06 2.83
N ARG A 117 -5.73 -8.87 2.35
CA ARG A 117 -5.93 -10.30 2.09
C ARG A 117 -5.46 -11.19 3.23
N THR A 118 -4.40 -10.78 3.94
CA THR A 118 -3.66 -11.67 4.84
C THR A 118 -3.46 -11.13 6.26
N TYR A 119 -3.75 -9.85 6.52
CA TYR A 119 -3.42 -9.17 7.77
C TYR A 119 -1.92 -9.17 8.11
N LEU A 120 -1.07 -9.33 7.09
CA LEU A 120 0.38 -9.37 7.21
C LEU A 120 1.01 -8.32 6.31
N LEU A 121 2.11 -7.74 6.79
CA LEU A 121 2.93 -6.77 6.06
C LEU A 121 4.35 -7.34 5.88
N PRO A 122 4.75 -7.77 4.67
CA PRO A 122 6.06 -8.38 4.43
C PRO A 122 7.22 -7.46 4.83
N ASP A 123 8.18 -8.01 5.58
CA ASP A 123 9.34 -7.25 6.07
C ASP A 123 10.20 -6.69 4.94
N ALA A 124 10.34 -7.42 3.82
CA ALA A 124 11.09 -6.97 2.65
C ALA A 124 10.47 -5.71 2.02
N LEU A 125 9.14 -5.62 1.96
CA LEU A 125 8.45 -4.44 1.40
C LEU A 125 8.53 -3.24 2.36
N ASN A 126 8.39 -3.46 3.67
CA ASN A 126 8.63 -2.41 4.67
C ASN A 126 10.07 -1.87 4.60
N ALA A 127 11.05 -2.76 4.48
CA ALA A 127 12.45 -2.39 4.33
C ALA A 127 12.69 -1.62 3.02
N ALA A 128 12.02 -2.00 1.92
CA ALA A 128 12.10 -1.27 0.66
C ALA A 128 11.55 0.15 0.77
N VAL A 129 10.42 0.36 1.47
CA VAL A 129 9.87 1.70 1.74
C VAL A 129 10.86 2.54 2.54
N LEU A 130 11.43 1.98 3.61
CA LEU A 130 12.43 2.66 4.44
C LEU A 130 13.69 3.02 3.64
N ALA A 131 14.24 2.07 2.88
CA ALA A 131 15.44 2.26 2.08
C ALA A 131 15.22 3.32 0.99
N LEU A 132 14.08 3.29 0.30
CA LEU A 132 13.75 4.27 -0.72
C LEU A 132 13.58 5.68 -0.13
N GLY A 133 13.01 5.79 1.07
CA GLY A 133 12.91 7.07 1.78
C GLY A 133 14.27 7.60 2.24
N ALA A 134 15.16 6.72 2.70
CA ALA A 134 16.54 7.08 3.01
C ALA A 134 17.28 7.60 1.76
N VAL A 135 17.08 6.97 0.59
CA VAL A 135 17.60 7.46 -0.69
C VAL A 135 17.00 8.82 -1.05
N MET A 136 15.69 9.01 -0.88
CA MET A 136 15.03 10.30 -1.11
C MET A 136 15.65 11.41 -0.28
N VAL A 137 15.86 11.18 1.03
CA VAL A 137 16.48 12.18 1.92
C VAL A 137 17.93 12.44 1.50
N ALA A 138 18.70 11.40 1.18
CA ALA A 138 20.10 11.54 0.76
C ALA A 138 20.24 12.41 -0.50
N LEU A 139 19.36 12.23 -1.47
CA LEU A 139 19.46 12.87 -2.79
C LEU A 139 18.86 14.28 -2.81
N THR A 140 17.78 14.52 -2.05
CA THR A 140 16.97 15.74 -2.20
C THR A 140 16.97 16.63 -0.96
N ARG A 141 17.19 16.08 0.24
CA ARG A 141 17.11 16.81 1.52
C ARG A 141 18.19 16.39 2.53
N PRO A 142 19.49 16.39 2.17
CA PRO A 142 20.53 15.87 3.04
C PRO A 142 20.66 16.62 4.38
N ALA A 143 20.36 17.91 4.43
CA ALA A 143 20.37 18.66 5.69
C ALA A 143 19.26 18.24 6.68
N ALA A 144 18.21 17.56 6.20
CA ALA A 144 17.03 17.19 6.98
C ALA A 144 17.12 15.78 7.60
N TRP A 145 18.24 15.06 7.45
CA TRP A 145 18.41 13.72 8.04
C TRP A 145 17.93 13.58 9.50
N PRO A 146 18.23 14.52 10.43
CA PRO A 146 17.78 14.40 11.82
C PRO A 146 16.26 14.31 11.97
N ILE A 147 15.49 15.13 11.23
CA ILE A 147 14.02 15.14 11.35
C ILE A 147 13.39 13.90 10.71
N HIS A 148 13.98 13.36 9.65
CA HIS A 148 13.53 12.14 9.00
C HIS A 148 13.85 10.88 9.81
N VAL A 149 15.05 10.79 10.39
CA VAL A 149 15.41 9.71 11.32
C VAL A 149 14.54 9.77 12.58
N ALA A 150 14.31 10.97 13.12
CA ALA A 150 13.37 11.15 14.23
C ALA A 150 11.96 10.68 13.84
N GLY A 151 11.49 10.99 12.64
CA GLY A 151 10.22 10.49 12.11
C GLY A 151 10.16 8.97 12.10
N ALA A 152 11.20 8.29 11.60
CA ALA A 152 11.25 6.83 11.58
C ALA A 152 11.22 6.21 12.99
N VAL A 153 12.01 6.77 13.92
CA VAL A 153 12.07 6.30 15.32
C VAL A 153 10.75 6.55 16.04
N ILE A 154 10.17 7.75 15.90
CA ILE A 154 8.90 8.13 16.53
C ILE A 154 7.75 7.30 15.95
N GLY A 155 7.69 7.15 14.63
CA GLY A 155 6.67 6.36 13.95
C GLY A 155 6.65 4.90 14.40
N TYR A 156 7.81 4.23 14.38
CA TYR A 156 7.91 2.86 14.87
C TYR A 156 7.62 2.77 16.37
N GLY A 157 8.27 3.63 17.15
CA GLY A 157 8.21 3.62 18.61
C GLY A 157 6.80 3.82 19.15
N LEU A 158 6.03 4.74 18.57
CA LEU A 158 4.67 5.04 19.03
C LEU A 158 3.75 3.83 18.93
N LEU A 159 3.67 3.22 17.74
CA LEU A 159 2.79 2.06 17.53
C LEU A 159 3.31 0.83 18.28
N TRP A 160 4.62 0.66 18.39
CA TRP A 160 5.20 -0.42 19.19
C TRP A 160 4.87 -0.27 20.68
N ILE A 161 4.91 0.94 21.25
CA ILE A 161 4.51 1.20 22.63
C ILE A 161 3.03 0.87 22.83
N VAL A 162 2.17 1.27 21.88
CA VAL A 162 0.73 0.96 21.92
C VAL A 162 0.49 -0.55 21.86
N GLU A 163 1.15 -1.26 20.93
CA GLU A 163 1.12 -2.73 20.84
C GLU A 163 1.52 -3.37 22.17
N PHE A 164 2.67 -2.97 22.72
CA PHE A 164 3.21 -3.53 23.95
C PHE A 164 2.30 -3.29 25.15
N ALA A 165 1.83 -2.05 25.34
CA ALA A 165 0.93 -1.68 26.43
C ALA A 165 -0.41 -2.44 26.31
N TYR A 166 -0.97 -2.52 25.11
CA TYR A 166 -2.21 -3.24 24.87
C TYR A 166 -2.06 -4.73 25.17
N ARG A 167 -0.99 -5.38 24.69
CA ARG A 167 -0.71 -6.79 24.97
C ARG A 167 -0.56 -7.03 26.47
N ARG A 168 0.12 -6.12 27.19
CA ARG A 168 0.32 -6.25 28.65
C ARG A 168 -0.98 -6.09 29.44
N LEU A 169 -1.86 -5.18 29.03
CA LEU A 169 -3.11 -4.86 29.73
C LEU A 169 -4.26 -5.82 29.38
N ARG A 170 -4.32 -6.31 28.13
CA ARG A 170 -5.44 -7.12 27.62
C ARG A 170 -5.11 -8.59 27.43
N GLY A 171 -3.83 -8.98 27.54
CA GLY A 171 -3.37 -10.36 27.38
C GLY A 171 -3.51 -10.91 25.95
N ARG A 172 -3.75 -10.04 24.96
CA ARG A 172 -3.94 -10.41 23.54
C ARG A 172 -3.35 -9.34 22.63
N ASP A 173 -3.07 -9.73 21.39
CA ASP A 173 -2.61 -8.80 20.36
C ASP A 173 -3.71 -7.83 19.96
N GLY A 174 -3.32 -6.56 19.82
CA GLY A 174 -4.21 -5.47 19.38
C GLY A 174 -3.80 -4.98 18.01
N LEU A 175 -2.69 -4.23 17.97
CA LEU A 175 -2.09 -3.71 16.74
C LEU A 175 -0.96 -4.63 16.27
N GLY A 176 -0.80 -4.80 14.95
CA GLY A 176 0.24 -5.65 14.41
C GLY A 176 1.61 -4.97 14.43
N ARG A 177 2.67 -5.72 14.73
CA ARG A 177 4.05 -5.21 14.63
C ARG A 177 4.42 -4.77 13.21
N GLY A 178 3.73 -5.30 12.20
CA GLY A 178 3.84 -4.84 10.81
C GLY A 178 3.43 -3.38 10.65
N ASP A 179 2.38 -2.93 11.35
CA ASP A 179 1.89 -1.54 11.29
C ASP A 179 2.94 -0.58 11.85
N ALA A 180 3.62 -0.96 12.94
CA ALA A 180 4.72 -0.19 13.51
C ALA A 180 5.92 -0.09 12.54
N LYS A 181 6.28 -1.18 11.86
CA LYS A 181 7.32 -1.18 10.82
C LYS A 181 6.94 -0.25 9.67
N LEU A 182 5.68 -0.29 9.22
CA LEU A 182 5.20 0.55 8.13
C LEU A 182 5.19 2.03 8.51
N LEU A 183 4.71 2.38 9.70
CA LEU A 183 4.72 3.79 10.14
C LEU A 183 6.13 4.31 10.36
N GLY A 184 7.04 3.49 10.89
CA GLY A 184 8.47 3.84 10.96
C GLY A 184 9.09 4.03 9.57
N ALA A 185 8.79 3.14 8.63
CA ALA A 185 9.24 3.28 7.25
C ALA A 185 8.65 4.53 6.56
N LEU A 186 7.40 4.91 6.83
CA LEU A 186 6.83 6.16 6.35
C LEU A 186 7.41 7.39 7.07
N GLY A 187 7.85 7.25 8.31
CA GLY A 187 8.47 8.32 9.08
C GLY A 187 9.74 8.88 8.44
N ILE A 188 10.52 8.05 7.73
CA ILE A 188 11.67 8.56 6.95
C ILE A 188 11.22 9.41 5.76
N TRP A 189 10.01 9.23 5.24
CA TRP A 189 9.48 10.03 4.14
C TRP A 189 8.91 11.35 4.63
N VAL A 190 7.99 11.28 5.60
CA VAL A 190 7.21 12.45 6.03
C VAL A 190 7.86 13.26 7.15
N GLY A 191 8.98 12.77 7.70
CA GLY A 191 9.64 13.37 8.86
C GLY A 191 8.83 13.24 10.15
N ALA A 192 9.39 13.70 11.27
CA ALA A 192 8.68 13.64 12.55
C ALA A 192 7.38 14.44 12.58
N THR A 193 7.32 15.56 11.86
CA THR A 193 6.14 16.43 11.79
C THR A 193 4.98 15.76 11.05
N GLY A 194 5.28 14.89 10.07
CA GLY A 194 4.28 14.14 9.32
C GLY A 194 3.68 12.93 10.04
N ILE A 195 4.26 12.44 11.14
CA ILE A 195 3.76 11.24 11.83
C ILE A 195 2.34 11.44 12.38
N ALA A 196 2.08 12.57 13.04
CA ALA A 196 0.78 12.88 13.61
C ALA A 196 -0.34 12.96 12.55
N PRO A 197 -0.20 13.73 11.44
CA PRO A 197 -1.22 13.77 10.40
C PRO A 197 -1.39 12.42 9.70
N VAL A 198 -0.33 11.61 9.52
CA VAL A 198 -0.47 10.25 8.98
C VAL A 198 -1.37 9.40 9.86
N LEU A 199 -1.13 9.39 11.17
CA LEU A 199 -1.95 8.64 12.13
C LEU A 199 -3.39 9.14 12.20
N LEU A 200 -3.59 10.46 12.13
CA LEU A 200 -4.92 11.06 12.11
C LEU A 200 -5.71 10.60 10.88
N LEU A 201 -5.12 10.72 9.68
CA LEU A 201 -5.75 10.28 8.44
C LEU A 201 -5.99 8.77 8.42
N ALA A 202 -5.02 7.97 8.87
CA ALA A 202 -5.14 6.52 8.96
C ALA A 202 -6.27 6.11 9.90
N SER A 203 -6.34 6.72 11.09
CA SER A 203 -7.38 6.43 12.08
C SER A 203 -8.77 6.83 11.57
N LEU A 204 -8.89 8.03 10.99
CA LEU A 204 -10.16 8.53 10.46
C LEU A 204 -10.67 7.65 9.32
N THR A 205 -9.83 7.39 8.32
CA THR A 205 -10.20 6.56 7.16
C THR A 205 -10.47 5.11 7.55
N GLY A 206 -9.67 4.55 8.46
CA GLY A 206 -9.88 3.20 9.00
C GLY A 206 -11.20 3.05 9.76
N ILE A 207 -11.55 4.02 10.61
CA ILE A 207 -12.84 4.04 11.33
C ILE A 207 -14.00 4.16 10.34
N LEU A 208 -13.93 5.09 9.39
CA LEU A 208 -14.97 5.27 8.37
C LEU A 208 -15.19 3.98 7.56
N ALA A 209 -14.10 3.32 7.17
CA ALA A 209 -14.17 2.05 6.45
C ALA A 209 -14.78 0.93 7.30
N ALA A 210 -14.36 0.81 8.56
CA ALA A 210 -14.89 -0.18 9.50
C ALA A 210 -16.40 0.01 9.73
N LEU A 211 -16.84 1.24 9.95
CA LEU A 211 -18.25 1.59 10.10
C LEU A 211 -19.04 1.29 8.82
N SER A 212 -18.52 1.67 7.65
CA SER A 212 -19.17 1.39 6.37
C SER A 212 -19.34 -0.11 6.12
N ALA A 213 -18.34 -0.92 6.49
CA ALA A 213 -18.38 -2.37 6.36
C ALA A 213 -19.38 -2.99 7.35
N SER A 214 -19.44 -2.48 8.58
CA SER A 214 -20.41 -2.92 9.60
C SER A 214 -21.86 -2.68 9.15
N VAL A 215 -22.15 -1.49 8.63
CA VAL A 215 -23.48 -1.14 8.09
C VAL A 215 -23.84 -2.02 6.90
N ARG A 216 -22.91 -2.20 5.94
CA ARG A 216 -23.17 -3.02 4.74
C ARG A 216 -23.39 -4.51 5.04
N ARG A 217 -22.74 -5.03 6.10
CA ARG A 217 -22.87 -6.42 6.51
C ARG A 217 -23.97 -6.64 7.55
N SER A 218 -24.63 -5.58 8.00
CA SER A 218 -25.58 -5.61 9.14
C SER A 218 -25.01 -6.34 10.35
N ALA A 219 -23.69 -6.22 10.57
CA ALA A 219 -22.96 -6.95 11.60
C ALA A 219 -22.29 -5.94 12.53
N PRO A 220 -22.59 -5.94 13.84
CA PRO A 220 -22.02 -4.98 14.78
C PRO A 220 -20.50 -5.19 14.90
N LEU A 221 -19.76 -4.08 14.99
CA LEU A 221 -18.32 -4.13 15.31
C LEU A 221 -18.16 -4.59 16.75
N SER A 222 -17.32 -5.61 16.95
CA SER A 222 -16.87 -6.04 18.27
C SER A 222 -15.49 -5.48 18.56
N ALA A 223 -15.13 -5.34 19.84
CA ALA A 223 -13.76 -5.05 20.29
C ALA A 223 -12.73 -6.15 19.94
N THR A 224 -13.18 -7.22 19.28
CA THR A 224 -12.39 -8.35 18.78
C THR A 224 -12.39 -8.46 17.26
N SER A 225 -13.10 -7.58 16.55
CA SER A 225 -13.11 -7.58 15.09
C SER A 225 -11.74 -7.16 14.55
N ALA A 226 -11.04 -8.09 13.90
CA ALA A 226 -9.76 -7.80 13.26
C ALA A 226 -9.97 -6.94 12.00
N ILE A 227 -9.25 -5.82 11.93
CA ILE A 227 -9.28 -4.88 10.82
C ILE A 227 -7.85 -4.70 10.33
N ALA A 228 -7.65 -4.82 9.02
CA ALA A 228 -6.40 -4.50 8.34
C ALA A 228 -6.15 -3.00 8.47
N PHE A 229 -5.21 -2.59 9.32
CA PHE A 229 -4.89 -1.17 9.57
C PHE A 229 -3.83 -0.64 8.60
N GLY A 230 -2.97 -1.51 8.07
CA GLY A 230 -1.91 -1.19 7.12
C GLY A 230 -2.37 -0.37 5.89
N PRO A 231 -3.50 -0.67 5.23
CA PRO A 231 -4.04 0.11 4.11
C PRO A 231 -4.29 1.57 4.45
N TRP A 232 -4.74 1.83 5.68
CA TRP A 232 -5.07 3.18 6.12
C TRP A 232 -3.81 3.96 6.51
N ILE A 233 -2.81 3.28 7.09
CA ILE A 233 -1.46 3.85 7.27
C ILE A 233 -0.85 4.18 5.91
N ALA A 234 -0.93 3.27 4.94
CA ALA A 234 -0.42 3.46 3.58
C ALA A 234 -1.09 4.66 2.89
N LEU A 235 -2.42 4.75 2.96
CA LEU A 235 -3.18 5.88 2.41
C LEU A 235 -2.80 7.20 3.08
N GLY A 236 -2.79 7.24 4.42
CA GLY A 236 -2.42 8.44 5.19
C GLY A 236 -0.98 8.86 4.91
N GLY A 237 -0.04 7.91 4.88
CA GLY A 237 1.36 8.11 4.55
C GLY A 237 1.58 8.76 3.20
N PHE A 238 0.96 8.19 2.16
CA PHE A 238 1.07 8.72 0.81
C PHE A 238 0.41 10.10 0.68
N ALA A 239 -0.77 10.30 1.28
CA ALA A 239 -1.47 11.58 1.25
C ALA A 239 -0.68 12.70 1.94
N VAL A 240 -0.11 12.44 3.12
CA VAL A 240 0.73 13.43 3.83
C VAL A 240 2.00 13.72 3.04
N TRP A 241 2.66 12.70 2.49
CA TRP A 241 3.85 12.89 1.65
C TRP A 241 3.56 13.80 0.44
N LEU A 242 2.45 13.56 -0.27
CA LEU A 242 2.03 14.39 -1.41
C LEU A 242 1.69 15.82 -0.97
N ALA A 243 1.00 15.99 0.17
CA ALA A 243 0.66 17.31 0.69
C ALA A 243 1.91 18.13 1.05
N GLN A 244 2.88 17.52 1.74
CA GLN A 244 4.17 18.13 2.05
C GLN A 244 4.96 18.48 0.79
N SER A 245 4.94 17.58 -0.20
CA SER A 245 5.58 17.77 -1.50
C SER A 245 4.97 18.94 -2.28
N ALA A 246 3.67 19.20 -2.07
CA ALA A 246 2.95 20.35 -2.61
C ALA A 246 3.04 21.64 -1.76
N GLY A 247 3.82 21.63 -0.67
CA GLY A 247 4.07 22.81 0.17
C GLY A 247 3.17 22.97 1.40
N ALA A 248 2.47 21.90 1.84
CA ALA A 248 1.74 21.93 3.11
C ALA A 248 2.69 22.16 4.31
N PRO A 249 2.26 22.90 5.35
CA PRO A 249 3.14 23.41 6.40
C PRO A 249 3.48 22.41 7.53
N PHE A 250 3.06 21.16 7.42
CA PHE A 250 3.20 20.13 8.48
C PHE A 250 4.00 18.93 7.99
#